data_AF-A0AAU8S680-F1
#
_entry.id   AF-A0AAU8S680-F1
#
_cell.length_a   1.000
_cell.length_b   1.000
_cell.length_c   1.000
_cell.angle_alpha   90.00
_cell.angle_beta   90.00
_cell.angle_gamma   90.00
#
_symmetry.space_group_name_H-M   'P 1'
#
loop_
_entity.id
_entity.type
_entity.pdbx_description
1 polymer ?
#
loop_
_entity_poly.entity_id
_entity_poly.type
_entity_poly.pdbx_seq_one_letter_code
_entity_poly.pdbx_strand_id
1 'polypeptide(L)'
;MSVLYVYRCPACGHRGEVHHPDDSYDGAAATCAKCYGPVELEWDGGVTLEVAPHEGGPTPDEIKSARLRGRRTQVQVAALLGVKERQVQRWEAGQAPMPTAAWLLLRRSWGYRFPCDFAPAPGPMTRGCDSLRDRPRDTIERGDVVELQPIDGPRLRATVCLDRVHDGLVNEDSYGAFVTEFVGAAGAGDEYRGFFIPERVTFARSNVIHLEQRVPPAAARSTGV
;
A
#
# COMPACT_ATOMS: atom_id res chain seq x y z
N MET A 1 -14.64 -27.63 10.90
CA MET A 1 -13.84 -26.79 9.99
C MET A 1 -13.20 -27.72 9.00
N SER A 2 -13.16 -27.37 7.71
CA SER A 2 -12.52 -28.16 6.66
C SER A 2 -11.57 -27.26 5.88
N VAL A 3 -10.33 -27.70 5.69
CA VAL A 3 -9.26 -26.98 4.98
C VAL A 3 -9.24 -27.42 3.52
N LEU A 4 -9.22 -26.46 2.60
CA LEU A 4 -9.15 -26.67 1.16
C LEU A 4 -7.69 -26.91 0.73
N TYR A 5 -7.49 -27.95 -0.07
CA TYR A 5 -6.23 -28.26 -0.74
C TYR A 5 -6.47 -28.33 -2.23
N VAL A 6 -5.50 -27.84 -3.01
CA VAL A 6 -5.54 -27.89 -4.46
C VAL A 6 -4.42 -28.78 -4.98
N TYR A 7 -4.62 -29.34 -6.17
CA TYR A 7 -3.55 -30.04 -6.86
C TYR A 7 -3.65 -29.83 -8.36
N ARG A 8 -2.51 -29.93 -9.04
CA ARG A 8 -2.45 -30.03 -10.50
C ARG A 8 -1.83 -31.36 -10.88
N CYS A 9 -2.63 -32.21 -11.53
CA CYS A 9 -2.16 -33.53 -11.94
C CYS A 9 -1.09 -33.42 -13.02
N PRO A 10 0.12 -33.99 -12.82
CA PRO A 10 1.17 -33.97 -13.83
C PRO A 10 0.86 -34.86 -15.03
N ALA A 11 0.07 -35.93 -14.85
CA ALA A 11 -0.24 -36.88 -15.91
C ALA A 11 -1.30 -36.38 -16.90
N CYS A 12 -2.30 -35.63 -16.45
CA CYS A 12 -3.42 -35.19 -17.31
C CYS A 12 -3.70 -33.68 -17.27
N GLY A 13 -2.94 -32.90 -16.49
CA GLY A 13 -3.09 -31.46 -16.36
C GLY A 13 -4.35 -30.99 -15.62
N HIS A 14 -5.18 -31.92 -15.13
CA HIS A 14 -6.39 -31.60 -14.38
C HIS A 14 -6.05 -30.88 -13.08
N ARG A 15 -6.80 -29.81 -12.78
CA ARG A 15 -6.77 -29.13 -11.48
C ARG A 15 -7.94 -29.64 -10.67
N GLY A 16 -7.67 -30.13 -9.47
CA GLY A 16 -8.69 -30.62 -8.55
C GLY A 16 -8.53 -30.00 -7.17
N GLU A 17 -9.56 -30.17 -6.36
CA GLU A 17 -9.65 -29.67 -4.99
C GLU A 17 -10.10 -30.78 -4.04
N VAL A 18 -9.58 -30.79 -2.82
CA VAL A 18 -9.88 -31.77 -1.78
C VAL A 18 -10.00 -31.03 -0.44
N HIS A 19 -10.91 -31.47 0.42
CA HIS A 19 -11.08 -30.92 1.77
C HIS A 19 -10.61 -31.90 2.84
N HIS A 20 -9.80 -31.44 3.79
CA HIS A 20 -9.35 -32.22 4.95
C HIS A 20 -9.73 -31.56 6.29
N PRO A 21 -9.66 -32.29 7.42
CA PRO A 21 -10.07 -31.76 8.74
C PRO A 21 -9.19 -30.62 9.27
N ASP A 22 -7.91 -30.57 8.87
CA ASP A 22 -6.89 -29.63 9.36
C ASP A 22 -5.80 -29.35 8.29
N ASP A 23 -4.79 -28.56 8.65
CA ASP A 23 -3.67 -28.10 7.81
C ASP A 23 -2.48 -29.09 7.75
N SER A 24 -2.60 -30.29 8.32
CA SER A 24 -1.51 -31.28 8.38
C SER A 24 -1.29 -32.07 7.07
N TYR A 25 -2.03 -31.77 6.01
CA TYR A 25 -2.07 -32.56 4.77
C TYR A 25 -1.35 -31.88 3.60
N ASP A 26 -0.61 -30.81 3.86
CA ASP A 26 0.27 -30.20 2.87
C ASP A 26 1.38 -31.19 2.47
N GLY A 27 1.62 -31.35 1.17
CA GLY A 27 2.53 -32.37 0.64
C GLY A 27 2.00 -33.81 0.71
N ALA A 28 0.75 -34.04 1.13
CA ALA A 28 0.22 -35.39 1.22
C ALA A 28 -0.03 -36.00 -0.17
N ALA A 29 0.25 -37.29 -0.32
CA ALA A 29 -0.04 -38.03 -1.54
C ALA A 29 -1.55 -38.28 -1.69
N ALA A 30 -2.09 -37.94 -2.85
CA ALA A 30 -3.48 -38.17 -3.23
C ALA A 30 -3.58 -38.72 -4.66
N THR A 31 -4.81 -38.98 -5.11
CA THR A 31 -5.08 -39.45 -6.47
C THR A 31 -5.91 -38.43 -7.25
N CYS A 32 -5.54 -38.25 -8.52
CA CYS A 32 -6.29 -37.36 -9.40
C CYS A 32 -7.70 -37.92 -9.65
N ALA A 33 -8.73 -37.09 -9.44
CA ALA A 33 -10.12 -37.47 -9.68
C ALA A 33 -10.44 -37.80 -11.15
N LYS A 34 -9.60 -37.36 -12.10
CA LYS A 34 -9.80 -37.58 -13.54
C LYS A 34 -9.08 -38.81 -14.09
N CYS A 35 -7.80 -38.98 -13.76
CA CYS A 35 -6.97 -40.05 -14.33
C CYS A 35 -6.43 -41.03 -13.31
N TYR A 36 -6.75 -40.86 -12.02
CA TYR A 36 -6.25 -41.65 -10.90
C TYR A 36 -4.73 -41.68 -10.75
N GLY A 37 -4.01 -40.81 -11.48
CA GLY A 37 -2.57 -40.64 -11.34
C GLY A 37 -2.19 -40.02 -9.99
N PRO A 38 -0.97 -40.25 -9.50
CA PRO A 38 -0.50 -39.69 -8.24
C PRO A 38 -0.41 -38.17 -8.34
N VAL A 39 -0.85 -37.49 -7.29
CA VAL A 39 -0.77 -36.04 -7.12
C VAL A 39 -0.32 -35.72 -5.70
N GLU A 40 0.31 -34.57 -5.53
CA GLU A 40 0.66 -34.03 -4.23
C GLU A 40 -0.31 -32.88 -3.94
N LEU A 41 -0.86 -32.87 -2.73
CA LEU A 41 -1.75 -31.80 -2.28
C LEU A 41 -0.90 -30.59 -1.89
N GLU A 42 -1.24 -29.44 -2.46
CA GLU A 42 -0.70 -28.15 -2.07
C GLU A 42 -1.77 -27.45 -1.24
N TRP A 43 -1.40 -27.02 -0.03
CA TRP A 43 -2.25 -26.16 0.77
C TRP A 43 -2.44 -24.84 0.01
N ASP A 44 -3.64 -24.62 -0.51
CA ASP A 44 -4.02 -23.30 -1.00
C ASP A 44 -4.21 -22.45 0.25
N GLY A 45 -3.17 -21.71 0.64
CA GLY A 45 -3.04 -20.95 1.91
C GLY A 45 -4.14 -19.90 2.20
N GLY A 46 -5.29 -19.99 1.55
CA GLY A 46 -6.51 -19.31 1.90
C GLY A 46 -7.09 -19.88 3.18
N VAL A 47 -6.86 -19.18 4.29
CA VAL A 47 -7.86 -19.13 5.35
C VAL A 47 -9.14 -18.63 4.69
N THR A 48 -10.09 -19.53 4.39
CA THR A 48 -11.48 -19.12 4.18
C THR A 48 -12.01 -18.73 5.55
N LEU A 49 -11.64 -17.52 5.99
CA LEU A 49 -12.51 -16.81 6.90
C LEU A 49 -13.80 -16.66 6.10
N GLU A 50 -14.80 -17.49 6.41
CA GLU A 50 -16.17 -17.14 6.09
C GLU A 50 -16.48 -15.85 6.84
N VAL A 51 -16.07 -14.73 6.25
CA VAL A 51 -16.65 -13.44 6.55
C VAL A 51 -18.05 -13.56 5.97
N ALA A 52 -18.98 -14.03 6.80
CA ALA A 52 -20.39 -14.02 6.46
C ALA A 52 -20.70 -12.68 5.78
N PRO A 53 -21.33 -12.66 4.59
CA PRO A 53 -21.79 -11.42 4.00
C PRO A 53 -22.66 -10.74 5.04
N HIS A 54 -22.22 -9.59 5.54
CA HIS A 54 -23.08 -8.79 6.39
C HIS A 54 -24.23 -8.30 5.49
N GLU A 55 -25.47 -8.66 5.80
CA GLU A 55 -26.62 -7.90 5.32
C GLU A 55 -26.39 -6.45 5.76
N GLY A 56 -26.03 -5.57 4.81
CA GLY A 56 -25.61 -4.18 5.10
C GLY A 56 -24.17 -3.81 4.72
N GLY A 57 -23.45 -4.61 3.92
CA GLY A 57 -22.20 -4.17 3.27
C GLY A 57 -22.39 -2.88 2.44
N PRO A 58 -21.32 -2.13 2.15
CA PRO A 58 -21.44 -0.84 1.47
C PRO A 58 -22.06 -0.99 0.09
N THR A 59 -22.91 -0.04 -0.26
CA THR A 59 -23.47 0.07 -1.61
C THR A 59 -22.40 0.48 -2.61
N PRO A 60 -22.56 0.16 -3.91
CA PRO A 60 -21.63 0.60 -4.96
C PRO A 60 -21.38 2.11 -4.97
N ASP A 61 -22.42 2.91 -4.69
CA ASP A 61 -22.34 4.36 -4.61
C ASP A 61 -21.58 4.85 -3.36
N GLU A 62 -21.72 4.17 -2.22
CA GLU A 62 -20.90 4.46 -1.03
C GLU A 62 -19.43 4.16 -1.26
N ILE A 63 -19.12 3.06 -1.95
CA ILE A 63 -17.74 2.69 -2.33
C ILE A 63 -17.15 3.78 -3.24
N LYS A 64 -17.87 4.13 -4.31
CA LYS A 64 -17.47 5.17 -5.26
C LYS A 64 -17.31 6.53 -4.58
N SER A 65 -18.24 6.89 -3.70
CA SER A 65 -18.18 8.14 -2.93
C SER A 65 -16.99 8.18 -1.98
N ALA A 66 -16.69 7.09 -1.27
CA ALA A 66 -15.52 6.99 -0.41
C ALA A 66 -14.23 7.15 -1.20
N ARG A 67 -14.12 6.51 -2.37
CA ARG A 67 -12.98 6.65 -3.28
C ARG A 67 -12.80 8.09 -3.76
N LEU A 68 -13.86 8.72 -4.27
CA LEU A 68 -13.82 10.09 -4.78
C LEU A 68 -13.51 11.10 -3.67
N ARG A 69 -14.03 10.88 -2.46
CA ARG A 69 -13.71 11.71 -1.28
C ARG A 69 -12.23 11.61 -0.90
N GLY A 70 -11.62 10.44 -1.08
CA GLY A 70 -10.18 10.24 -0.95
C GLY A 70 -9.35 10.75 -2.14
N ARG A 71 -9.99 11.32 -3.18
CA ARG A 71 -9.36 11.71 -4.46
C ARG A 71 -8.55 10.60 -5.12
N ARG A 72 -9.06 9.36 -5.06
CA ARG A 72 -8.38 8.18 -5.62
C ARG A 72 -9.04 7.67 -6.90
N THR A 73 -8.23 7.10 -7.77
CA THR A 73 -8.66 6.27 -8.89
C THR A 73 -8.96 4.84 -8.43
N GLN A 74 -9.63 4.04 -9.26
CA GLN A 74 -9.91 2.63 -8.94
C GLN A 74 -8.61 1.82 -8.80
N VAL A 75 -7.58 2.14 -9.59
CA VAL A 75 -6.23 1.54 -9.50
C VAL A 75 -5.59 1.83 -8.15
N GLN A 76 -5.68 3.06 -7.66
CA GLN A 76 -5.11 3.45 -6.36
C GLN A 76 -5.84 2.76 -5.20
N VAL A 77 -7.17 2.66 -5.26
CA VAL A 77 -7.94 1.89 -4.27
C VAL A 77 -7.56 0.42 -4.30
N ALA A 78 -7.36 -0.16 -5.49
CA ALA A 78 -6.95 -1.55 -5.63
C ALA A 78 -5.58 -1.80 -4.99
N ALA A 79 -4.60 -0.93 -5.25
CA ALA A 79 -3.27 -1.00 -4.63
C ALA A 79 -3.33 -0.84 -3.11
N LEU A 80 -4.11 0.13 -2.61
CA LEU A 80 -4.32 0.36 -1.18
C LEU A 80 -4.92 -0.87 -0.47
N LEU A 81 -5.86 -1.54 -1.12
CA LEU A 81 -6.58 -2.69 -0.54
C LEU A 81 -5.88 -4.03 -0.83
N GLY A 82 -4.78 -4.04 -1.58
CA GLY A 82 -4.09 -5.28 -1.98
C GLY A 82 -4.90 -6.16 -2.92
N VAL A 83 -5.78 -5.58 -3.75
CA VAL A 83 -6.66 -6.32 -4.69
C VAL A 83 -6.40 -5.90 -6.14
N LYS A 84 -6.99 -6.63 -7.09
CA LYS A 84 -6.94 -6.26 -8.52
C LYS A 84 -7.92 -5.14 -8.83
N GLU A 85 -7.56 -4.24 -9.77
CA GLU A 85 -8.44 -3.15 -10.21
C GLU A 85 -9.82 -3.65 -10.66
N ARG A 86 -9.85 -4.76 -11.41
CA ARG A 86 -11.09 -5.41 -11.87
C ARG A 86 -12.05 -5.73 -10.71
N GLN A 87 -11.53 -6.02 -9.52
CA GLN A 87 -12.34 -6.31 -8.34
C GLN A 87 -13.02 -5.05 -7.81
N VAL A 88 -12.29 -3.92 -7.76
CA VAL A 88 -12.87 -2.61 -7.42
C VAL A 88 -13.92 -2.18 -8.43
N GLN A 89 -13.67 -2.37 -9.73
CA GLN A 89 -14.65 -2.11 -10.80
C GLN A 89 -15.94 -2.91 -10.58
N ARG A 90 -15.84 -4.20 -10.23
CA ARG A 90 -17.00 -5.05 -9.97
C ARG A 90 -17.78 -4.60 -8.73
N TRP A 91 -17.09 -4.16 -7.68
CA TRP A 91 -17.73 -3.61 -6.48
C TRP A 91 -18.48 -2.31 -6.78
N GLU A 92 -17.85 -1.35 -7.45
CA GLU A 92 -18.48 -0.07 -7.85
C GLU A 92 -19.59 -0.24 -8.90
N ALA A 93 -19.62 -1.37 -9.61
CA ALA A 93 -20.69 -1.72 -10.55
C ALA A 93 -21.80 -2.60 -9.94
N GLY A 94 -21.70 -2.97 -8.66
CA GLY A 94 -22.66 -3.86 -8.00
C GLY A 94 -22.62 -5.32 -8.50
N GLN A 95 -21.58 -5.71 -9.23
CA GLN A 95 -21.40 -7.06 -9.79
C GLN A 95 -20.75 -8.05 -8.81
N ALA A 96 -20.29 -7.54 -7.65
CA ALA A 96 -19.80 -8.33 -6.53
C ALA A 96 -19.92 -7.51 -5.24
N PRO A 97 -20.19 -8.14 -4.08
CA PRO A 97 -20.12 -7.46 -2.80
C PRO A 97 -18.67 -7.14 -2.41
N MET A 98 -18.45 -6.00 -1.76
CA MET A 98 -17.16 -5.66 -1.16
C MET A 98 -17.03 -6.31 0.22
N PRO A 99 -15.93 -7.02 0.52
CA PRO A 99 -15.69 -7.56 1.86
C PRO A 99 -15.63 -6.45 2.92
N THR A 100 -16.18 -6.71 4.12
CA THR A 100 -16.21 -5.74 5.23
C THR A 100 -14.82 -5.23 5.62
N ALA A 101 -13.82 -6.10 5.65
CA ALA A 101 -12.44 -5.70 5.97
C ALA A 101 -11.90 -4.68 4.96
N ALA A 102 -12.14 -4.90 3.67
CA ALA A 102 -11.74 -3.97 2.62
C ALA A 102 -12.49 -2.64 2.74
N TRP A 103 -13.78 -2.66 3.09
CA TRP A 103 -14.58 -1.46 3.32
C TRP A 103 -14.07 -0.63 4.51
N LEU A 104 -13.80 -1.30 5.64
CA LEU A 104 -13.27 -0.65 6.84
C LEU A 104 -11.90 -0.04 6.58
N LEU A 105 -11.03 -0.74 5.83
CA LEU A 105 -9.73 -0.22 5.43
C LEU A 105 -9.87 1.02 4.52
N LEU A 106 -10.74 0.96 3.51
CA LEU A 106 -10.99 2.11 2.63
C LEU A 106 -11.49 3.32 3.43
N ARG A 107 -12.42 3.13 4.37
CA ARG A 107 -12.90 4.21 5.25
C ARG A 107 -11.82 4.77 6.16
N ARG A 108 -11.00 3.91 6.76
CA ARG A 108 -9.92 4.32 7.68
C ARG A 108 -8.76 4.99 6.97
N SER A 109 -8.56 4.69 5.69
CA SER A 109 -7.56 5.32 4.82
C SER A 109 -7.89 6.77 4.45
N TRP A 110 -9.08 7.26 4.81
CA TRP A 110 -9.49 8.62 4.52
C TRP A 110 -8.63 9.62 5.30
N GLY A 111 -8.13 10.65 4.61
CA GLY A 111 -7.28 11.68 5.18
C GLY A 111 -5.80 11.30 5.31
N TYR A 112 -5.44 10.06 4.97
CA TYR A 112 -4.05 9.60 4.94
C TYR A 112 -3.56 9.46 3.51
N ARG A 113 -2.25 9.68 3.29
CA ARG A 113 -1.58 9.43 2.01
C ARG A 113 -0.74 8.16 2.07
N PHE A 114 -0.83 7.37 1.02
CA PHE A 114 -0.14 6.09 0.87
C PHE A 114 0.78 6.11 -0.36
N PRO A 115 1.72 5.16 -0.48
CA PRO A 115 2.64 5.09 -1.62
C PRO A 115 1.94 5.12 -2.99
N CYS A 116 0.73 4.55 -3.10
CA CYS A 116 -0.07 4.57 -4.32
C CYS A 116 -0.61 5.96 -4.71
N ASP A 117 -0.57 6.94 -3.80
CA ASP A 117 -0.98 8.32 -4.09
C ASP A 117 0.16 9.14 -4.73
N PHE A 118 1.37 8.58 -4.80
CA PHE A 118 2.56 9.20 -5.38
C PHE A 118 3.01 8.48 -6.65
N ALA A 119 3.47 9.25 -7.63
CA ALA A 119 4.06 8.71 -8.83
C ALA A 119 5.39 7.99 -8.49
N PRO A 120 5.76 6.95 -9.24
CA PRO A 120 7.13 6.46 -9.19
C PRO A 120 8.09 7.55 -9.69
N ALA A 121 9.29 7.59 -9.14
CA ALA A 121 10.31 8.51 -9.61
C ALA A 121 10.65 8.22 -11.09
N PRO A 122 10.79 9.23 -11.95
CA PRO A 122 11.00 9.05 -13.39
C PRO A 122 12.38 8.47 -13.76
N GLY A 123 13.27 8.31 -12.79
CA GLY A 123 14.63 7.82 -12.96
C GLY A 123 15.24 7.37 -11.64
N PRO A 124 16.55 7.04 -11.61
CA PRO A 124 17.23 6.70 -10.37
C PRO A 124 17.11 7.87 -9.37
N MET A 125 16.82 7.54 -8.12
CA MET A 125 16.73 8.52 -7.03
C MET A 125 18.03 9.31 -6.94
N THR A 126 17.93 10.63 -7.10
CA THR A 126 19.07 11.53 -6.93
C THR A 126 19.34 11.77 -5.45
N ARG A 127 20.59 12.08 -5.10
CA ARG A 127 21.01 12.26 -3.70
C ARG A 127 21.85 13.50 -3.54
N GLY A 128 21.62 14.23 -2.46
CA GLY A 128 22.52 15.23 -1.93
C GLY A 128 22.87 14.92 -0.48
N CYS A 129 24.09 15.28 -0.10
CA CYS A 129 24.57 15.23 1.26
C CYS A 129 25.54 16.38 1.47
N ASP A 130 25.50 16.99 2.66
CA ASP A 130 26.52 17.96 3.06
C ASP A 130 27.84 17.21 3.32
N SER A 131 28.79 17.29 2.39
CA SER A 131 30.09 16.62 2.49
C SER A 131 30.97 17.11 3.65
N LEU A 132 30.66 18.28 4.23
CA LEU A 132 31.39 18.80 5.38
C LEU A 132 30.86 18.24 6.70
N ARG A 133 29.59 17.80 6.72
CA ARG A 133 28.88 17.40 7.94
C ARG A 133 28.57 15.91 7.99
N ASP A 134 28.17 15.34 6.86
CA ASP A 134 27.57 14.02 6.79
C ASP A 134 28.40 13.07 5.91
N ARG A 135 28.32 11.77 6.23
CA ARG A 135 28.90 10.71 5.40
C ARG A 135 27.82 10.19 4.46
N PRO A 136 28.09 10.07 3.15
CA PRO A 136 27.14 9.50 2.20
C PRO A 136 26.66 8.12 2.66
N ARG A 137 25.35 7.91 2.53
CA ARG A 137 24.65 6.67 2.91
C ARG A 137 23.55 6.34 1.90
N ASP A 138 23.22 5.07 1.81
CA ASP A 138 22.22 4.54 0.88
C ASP A 138 20.82 4.37 1.51
N THR A 139 20.73 4.46 2.84
CA THR A 139 19.49 4.44 3.63
C THR A 139 18.71 5.75 3.55
N ILE A 140 17.44 5.68 3.91
CA ILE A 140 16.57 6.83 4.20
C ILE A 140 16.28 6.73 5.70
N GLU A 141 16.57 7.77 6.47
CA GLU A 141 16.36 7.77 7.92
C GLU A 141 15.65 9.04 8.39
N ARG A 142 15.20 9.02 9.64
CA ARG A 142 14.58 10.17 10.29
C ARG A 142 15.43 11.45 10.16
N GLY A 143 14.79 12.53 9.75
CA GLY A 143 15.38 13.85 9.54
C GLY A 143 15.86 14.10 8.12
N ASP A 144 15.93 13.08 7.25
CA ASP A 144 16.18 13.28 5.83
C ASP A 144 15.03 14.03 5.16
N VAL A 145 15.34 14.71 4.07
CA VAL A 145 14.35 15.42 3.26
C VAL A 145 14.17 14.70 1.94
N VAL A 146 12.92 14.43 1.58
CA VAL A 146 12.57 13.78 0.32
C VAL A 146 11.74 14.70 -0.56
N GLU A 147 11.94 14.59 -1.86
CA GLU A 147 11.05 15.14 -2.87
C GLU A 147 10.15 14.06 -3.45
N LEU A 148 8.83 14.31 -3.40
CA LEU A 148 7.78 13.40 -3.82
C LEU A 148 6.88 14.10 -4.85
N GLN A 149 6.39 13.33 -5.82
CA GLN A 149 5.38 13.81 -6.78
C GLN A 149 4.07 13.06 -6.54
N PRO A 150 3.04 13.71 -5.95
CA PRO A 150 1.68 13.18 -5.97
C PRO A 150 1.22 12.93 -7.41
N ILE A 151 0.41 11.89 -7.62
CA ILE A 151 -0.21 11.62 -8.94
C ILE A 151 -1.12 12.79 -9.36
N ASP A 152 -1.84 13.34 -8.39
CA ASP A 152 -2.60 14.57 -8.54
C ASP A 152 -2.21 15.54 -7.42
N GLY A 153 -1.36 16.51 -7.74
CA GLY A 153 -0.90 17.49 -6.77
C GLY A 153 0.40 18.20 -7.15
N PRO A 154 0.84 19.12 -6.29
CA PRO A 154 2.12 19.83 -6.45
C PRO A 154 3.27 18.92 -6.03
N ARG A 155 4.48 19.19 -6.53
CA ARG A 155 5.67 18.51 -6.05
C ARG A 155 5.90 18.91 -4.58
N LEU A 156 6.14 17.92 -3.73
CA LEU A 156 6.24 18.10 -2.28
C LEU A 156 7.67 17.89 -1.83
N ARG A 157 8.09 18.70 -0.86
CA ARG A 157 9.25 18.44 -0.01
C ARG A 157 8.75 18.01 1.36
N ALA A 158 9.29 16.91 1.88
CA ALA A 158 8.85 16.35 3.14
C ALA A 158 10.03 15.87 3.99
N THR A 159 9.94 16.09 5.31
CA THR A 159 10.95 15.63 6.27
C THR A 159 10.53 14.29 6.85
N VAL A 160 11.41 13.28 6.71
CA VAL A 160 11.19 11.92 7.21
C VAL A 160 11.08 11.95 8.73
N CYS A 161 9.94 11.50 9.24
CA CYS A 161 9.65 11.44 10.67
C CYS A 161 9.59 10.01 11.20
N LEU A 162 9.29 9.04 10.33
CA LEU A 162 9.33 7.62 10.63
C LEU A 162 10.12 6.89 9.56
N ASP A 163 11.07 6.06 9.98
CA ASP A 163 11.87 5.23 9.09
C ASP A 163 11.58 3.73 9.25
N ARG A 164 11.89 2.99 8.18
CA ARG A 164 11.65 1.54 8.08
C ARG A 164 12.29 0.75 9.21
N VAL A 165 13.48 1.17 9.66
CA VAL A 165 14.34 0.37 10.55
C VAL A 165 13.88 0.48 12.00
N HIS A 166 13.38 1.65 12.40
CA HIS A 166 13.07 1.93 13.80
C HIS A 166 11.58 1.90 14.14
N ASP A 167 10.68 2.14 13.17
CA ASP A 167 9.28 2.46 13.49
C ASP A 167 8.26 1.37 13.14
N GLY A 168 8.68 0.22 12.59
CA GLY A 168 7.81 -0.95 12.39
C GLY A 168 6.51 -0.65 11.64
N LEU A 169 6.58 0.12 10.54
CA LEU A 169 5.41 0.47 9.75
C LEU A 169 4.72 -0.78 9.17
N VAL A 170 3.39 -0.70 8.98
CA VAL A 170 2.50 -1.80 8.55
C VAL A 170 2.93 -2.49 7.25
N ASN A 171 3.76 -1.83 6.45
CA ASN A 171 4.39 -2.37 5.26
C ASN A 171 5.90 -2.08 5.37
N GLU A 172 6.73 -3.13 5.36
CA GLU A 172 8.18 -3.05 5.54
C GLU A 172 8.87 -2.14 4.51
N ASP A 173 8.23 -1.80 3.39
CA ASP A 173 8.81 -0.94 2.36
C ASP A 173 8.33 0.53 2.40
N SER A 174 7.61 0.92 3.46
CA SER A 174 7.03 2.26 3.60
C SER A 174 7.80 3.14 4.59
N TYR A 175 7.81 4.45 4.32
CA TYR A 175 8.39 5.50 5.15
C TYR A 175 7.32 6.55 5.50
N GLY A 176 7.49 7.25 6.61
CA GLY A 176 6.61 8.35 7.01
C GLY A 176 7.33 9.70 6.99
N ALA A 177 6.69 10.73 6.44
CA ALA A 177 7.22 12.09 6.45
C ALA A 177 6.13 13.14 6.72
N PHE A 178 6.54 14.32 7.14
CA PHE A 178 5.70 15.52 7.17
C PHE A 178 6.02 16.41 5.99
N VAL A 179 5.00 16.84 5.25
CA VAL A 179 5.16 17.85 4.20
C VAL A 179 5.62 19.16 4.84
N THR A 180 6.72 19.72 4.34
CA THR A 180 7.30 20.96 4.84
C THR A 180 7.29 22.07 3.80
N GLU A 181 7.20 21.74 2.51
CA GLU A 181 7.26 22.73 1.43
C GLU A 181 6.54 22.23 0.16
N PHE A 182 5.94 23.16 -0.58
CA PHE A 182 5.46 22.95 -1.95
C PHE A 182 6.51 23.46 -2.96
N VAL A 183 7.22 22.53 -3.60
CA VAL A 183 8.33 22.85 -4.50
C VAL A 183 7.82 23.63 -5.72
N GLY A 184 8.40 24.81 -5.96
CA GLY A 184 8.00 25.70 -7.06
C GLY A 184 6.73 26.52 -6.80
N ALA A 185 6.19 26.48 -5.58
CA ALA A 185 5.00 27.24 -5.17
C ALA A 185 5.27 28.05 -3.89
N ALA A 186 6.39 28.77 -3.85
CA ALA A 186 6.73 29.67 -2.75
C ALA A 186 5.62 30.70 -2.55
N GLY A 187 5.06 30.78 -1.34
CA GLY A 187 3.97 31.69 -1.00
C GLY A 187 2.56 31.12 -1.14
N ALA A 188 2.39 29.83 -1.41
CA ALA A 188 1.07 29.19 -1.42
C ALA A 188 0.39 29.10 -0.04
N GLY A 189 1.10 29.42 1.04
CA GLY A 189 0.63 29.27 2.42
C GLY A 189 0.67 27.82 2.88
N ASP A 190 -0.16 27.49 3.86
CA ASP A 190 -0.17 26.17 4.52
C ASP A 190 -1.06 25.14 3.79
N GLU A 191 -1.81 25.53 2.76
CA GLU A 191 -2.60 24.63 1.92
C GLU A 191 -2.35 24.93 0.44
N TYR A 192 -2.02 23.90 -0.34
CA TYR A 192 -1.90 24.02 -1.78
C TYR A 192 -2.39 22.78 -2.51
N ARG A 193 -3.36 22.98 -3.42
CA ARG A 193 -3.96 21.93 -4.28
C ARG A 193 -4.41 20.68 -3.51
N GLY A 194 -4.89 20.84 -2.27
CA GLY A 194 -5.42 19.76 -1.43
C GLY A 194 -4.36 18.99 -0.63
N PHE A 195 -3.17 19.57 -0.50
CA PHE A 195 -2.15 19.18 0.48
C PHE A 195 -1.96 20.28 1.51
N PHE A 196 -1.56 19.90 2.73
CA PHE A 196 -1.36 20.84 3.84
C PHE A 196 0.05 20.76 4.43
N ILE A 197 0.48 21.82 5.11
CA ILE A 197 1.71 21.87 5.89
C ILE A 197 1.33 22.07 7.38
N PRO A 198 1.74 21.19 8.31
CA PRO A 198 2.34 19.87 8.10
C PRO A 198 1.29 18.76 7.89
N GLU A 199 1.21 18.17 6.70
CA GLU A 199 0.45 16.93 6.45
C GLU A 199 1.37 15.70 6.60
N ARG A 200 0.87 14.64 7.27
CA ARG A 200 1.60 13.37 7.36
C ARG A 200 1.33 12.52 6.12
N VAL A 201 2.40 12.09 5.47
CA VAL A 201 2.34 11.25 4.27
C VAL A 201 3.15 9.96 4.44
N THR A 202 2.70 8.90 3.76
CA THR A 202 3.41 7.62 3.66
C THR A 202 3.82 7.38 2.22
N PHE A 203 5.08 6.98 2.00
CA PHE A 203 5.65 6.79 0.67
C PHE A 203 6.59 5.58 0.65
N ALA A 204 6.85 5.04 -0.54
CA ALA A 204 7.85 3.99 -0.76
C ALA A 204 9.15 4.59 -1.34
N ARG A 205 10.26 3.87 -1.22
CA ARG A 205 11.56 4.30 -1.80
C ARG A 205 11.46 4.61 -3.30
N SER A 206 10.63 3.87 -4.04
CA SER A 206 10.40 4.07 -5.47
C SER A 206 9.69 5.39 -5.81
N ASN A 207 9.05 6.05 -4.84
CA ASN A 207 8.40 7.35 -5.05
C ASN A 207 9.39 8.53 -4.93
N VAL A 208 10.58 8.31 -4.37
CA VAL A 208 11.51 9.39 -4.02
C VAL A 208 12.30 9.84 -5.25
N ILE A 209 12.13 11.11 -5.61
CA ILE A 209 12.83 11.69 -6.77
C ILE A 209 14.22 12.22 -6.38
N HIS A 210 14.26 12.87 -5.23
CA HIS A 210 15.48 13.42 -4.64
C HIS A 210 15.47 13.16 -3.13
N LEU A 211 16.62 12.79 -2.59
CA LEU A 211 16.86 12.61 -1.17
C LEU A 211 18.02 13.51 -0.74
N GLU A 212 17.75 14.42 0.19
CA GLU A 212 18.77 15.22 0.86
C GLU A 212 19.00 14.69 2.28
N GLN A 213 20.25 14.40 2.63
CA GLN A 213 20.60 13.87 3.94
C GLN A 213 20.58 14.98 4.99
N ARG A 214 19.63 14.88 5.93
CA ARG A 214 19.40 15.75 7.10
C ARG A 214 19.21 17.25 6.83
N VAL A 215 18.21 17.85 7.48
CA VAL A 215 18.12 19.32 7.62
C VAL A 215 19.26 19.82 8.53
N PRO A 216 19.90 20.98 8.22
CA PRO A 216 20.75 21.68 9.17
C PRO A 216 20.00 21.98 10.48
N PRO A 217 20.56 21.72 11.67
CA PRO A 217 19.88 21.92 12.95
C PRO A 217 19.52 23.39 13.25
N ALA A 218 19.87 24.33 12.36
CA ALA A 218 19.56 25.75 12.49
C ALA A 218 18.12 26.14 12.11
N ALA A 219 17.35 25.30 11.39
CA ALA A 219 15.98 25.67 10.97
C ALA A 219 14.87 25.18 11.92
N ALA A 220 15.17 24.33 12.91
CA ALA A 220 14.18 23.71 13.80
C ALA A 220 13.85 24.53 15.07
N ARG A 221 14.31 25.79 15.18
CA ARG A 221 14.18 26.61 16.40
C ARG A 221 13.52 27.99 16.20
N SER A 222 12.67 28.17 15.19
CA SER A 222 11.96 29.45 15.00
C SER A 222 10.44 29.32 14.79
N THR A 223 9.79 28.38 15.46
CA THR A 223 8.34 28.44 15.68
C THR A 223 8.06 28.03 17.13
N GLY A 224 8.17 29.01 18.02
CA GLY A 224 7.99 28.85 19.45
C GLY A 224 8.04 30.21 20.13
N VAL A 225 7.05 31.06 19.83
CA VAL A 225 6.53 32.11 20.70
C VAL A 225 5.02 32.08 20.59
#